data_AF-A0A6A0H983-F1
#
_entry.id   AF-A0A6A0H983-F1
#
_cell.length_a   1.000
_cell.length_b   1.000
_cell.length_c   1.000
_cell.angle_alpha   90.00
_cell.angle_beta   90.00
_cell.angle_gamma   90.00
#
_symmetry.space_group_name_H-M   'P 1'
#
loop_
_entity.id
_entity.type
_entity.pdbx_description
1 polymer ?
#
loop_
_entity_poly.entity_id
_entity_poly.type
_entity_poly.pdbx_seq_one_letter_code
_entity_poly.pdbx_strand_id
1 'polypeptide(L)'
;MIESSPEGVKVLVAVSIQANIQVGIQAAIFFFLIISVLAFPNGPFTRPHPAVWRCVFGLSVLYMILLIFLLFQDYQTVRGIFEWFFPELKNFTIDMDKGEWGEKCDDFSLQRLWESVDFFCFAHFAGWAMKTLLVRHYGILWTISIMWEITEVKLVCNLFII
;
A
#
# COMPACT_ATOMS: atom_id res chain seq x y z
N MET A 1 -24.18 -36.79 -40.08
CA MET A 1 -22.71 -36.60 -40.06
C MET A 1 -22.47 -35.55 -38.99
N ILE A 2 -21.71 -35.90 -37.94
CA ILE A 2 -21.59 -35.11 -36.71
C ILE A 2 -20.93 -33.77 -37.04
N GLU A 3 -21.67 -32.68 -36.87
CA GLU A 3 -21.18 -31.31 -37.01
C GLU A 3 -20.61 -30.89 -35.66
N SER A 4 -19.28 -30.83 -35.57
CA SER A 4 -18.55 -30.44 -34.35
C SER A 4 -18.80 -28.96 -34.06
N SER A 5 -19.60 -28.68 -33.03
CA SER A 5 -19.88 -27.34 -32.55
C SER A 5 -18.60 -26.61 -32.05
N PRO A 6 -18.31 -25.38 -32.52
CA PRO A 6 -17.15 -24.58 -32.13
C PRO A 6 -17.25 -23.96 -30.72
N GLU A 7 -18.34 -24.20 -29.98
CA GLU A 7 -18.58 -23.59 -28.67
C GLU A 7 -17.86 -24.30 -27.52
N GLY A 8 -17.55 -25.59 -27.66
CA GLY A 8 -16.85 -26.36 -26.63
C GLY A 8 -15.35 -26.07 -26.53
N VAL A 9 -14.72 -25.60 -27.61
CA VAL A 9 -13.29 -25.26 -27.64
C VAL A 9 -13.02 -23.89 -27.01
N LYS A 10 -13.97 -22.95 -27.08
CA LYS A 10 -13.82 -21.60 -26.49
C LYS A 10 -13.87 -21.59 -24.95
N VAL A 11 -14.57 -22.54 -24.33
CA VAL A 11 -14.66 -22.65 -22.87
C VAL A 11 -13.35 -23.14 -22.24
N LEU A 12 -12.54 -23.89 -23.00
CA LEU A 12 -11.26 -24.47 -22.54
C LEU A 12 -10.03 -23.62 -22.90
N VAL A 13 -10.15 -22.59 -23.75
CA VAL A 13 -9.02 -21.89 -24.38
C VAL A 13 -8.51 -20.64 -23.66
N ALA A 14 -9.13 -20.11 -22.60
CA ALA A 14 -8.55 -18.94 -21.94
C ALA A 14 -8.84 -18.84 -20.43
N VAL A 15 -7.99 -19.46 -19.61
CA VAL A 15 -7.52 -18.68 -18.45
C VAL A 15 -6.85 -17.45 -19.05
N SER A 16 -7.41 -16.26 -18.82
CA SER A 16 -6.89 -15.03 -19.42
C SER A 16 -5.41 -14.88 -19.06
N ILE A 17 -4.61 -14.30 -19.96
CA ILE A 17 -3.18 -14.05 -19.69
C ILE A 17 -3.02 -13.33 -18.34
N GLN A 18 -3.92 -12.40 -18.05
CA GLN A 18 -4.02 -11.66 -16.80
C GLN A 18 -4.30 -12.57 -15.59
N ALA A 19 -5.22 -13.53 -15.71
CA ALA A 19 -5.51 -14.50 -14.64
C ALA A 19 -4.32 -15.43 -14.39
N ASN A 20 -3.63 -15.89 -15.44
CA ASN A 20 -2.40 -16.69 -15.30
C ASN A 20 -1.29 -15.89 -14.61
N ILE A 21 -1.09 -14.63 -14.99
CA ILE A 21 -0.12 -13.73 -14.36
C ILE A 21 -0.49 -13.52 -12.87
N GLN A 22 -1.76 -13.27 -12.57
CA GLN A 22 -2.23 -13.07 -11.19
C GLN A 22 -2.00 -14.30 -10.31
N VAL A 23 -2.36 -15.50 -10.79
CA VAL A 23 -2.11 -16.75 -10.09
C VAL A 23 -0.61 -16.99 -9.91
N GLY A 24 0.20 -16.67 -10.93
CA GLY A 24 1.66 -16.75 -10.86
C GLY A 24 2.26 -15.83 -9.79
N ILE A 25 1.81 -14.58 -9.71
CA ILE A 25 2.23 -13.61 -8.69
C ILE A 25 1.84 -14.11 -7.29
N GLN A 26 0.60 -14.57 -7.11
CA GLN A 26 0.12 -15.10 -5.84
C GLN A 26 0.94 -16.33 -5.38
N ALA A 27 1.23 -17.25 -6.29
CA ALA A 27 2.06 -18.41 -6.01
C ALA A 27 3.50 -18.01 -5.66
N ALA A 28 4.11 -17.08 -6.40
CA ALA A 28 5.44 -16.58 -6.12
C ALA A 28 5.54 -15.94 -4.73
N ILE A 29 4.57 -15.10 -4.35
CA ILE A 29 4.49 -14.50 -3.01
C ILE A 29 4.34 -15.60 -1.94
N PHE A 30 3.44 -16.56 -2.15
CA PHE A 30 3.20 -17.64 -1.19
C PHE A 30 4.48 -18.47 -0.93
N PHE A 31 5.16 -18.94 -1.97
CA PHE A 31 6.39 -19.71 -1.82
C PHE A 31 7.54 -18.88 -1.27
N PHE A 32 7.64 -17.59 -1.64
CA PHE A 32 8.61 -16.69 -1.05
C PHE A 32 8.38 -16.55 0.46
N LEU A 33 7.14 -16.46 0.94
CA LEU A 33 6.83 -16.40 2.37
C LEU A 33 7.18 -17.71 3.09
N ILE A 34 6.99 -18.87 2.45
CA ILE A 34 7.48 -20.15 3.01
C ILE A 34 9.00 -20.12 3.17
N ILE A 35 9.73 -19.72 2.11
CA ILE A 35 11.19 -19.61 2.15
C ILE A 35 11.61 -18.62 3.24
N SER A 36 10.92 -17.49 3.35
CA SER A 36 11.16 -16.48 4.39
C SER A 36 11.05 -17.07 5.80
N VAL A 37 10.01 -17.86 6.09
CA VAL A 37 9.86 -18.53 7.39
C VAL A 37 11.00 -19.52 7.66
N LEU A 38 11.45 -20.26 6.65
CA LEU A 38 12.45 -21.33 6.79
C LEU A 38 13.89 -20.80 6.86
N ALA A 39 14.23 -19.80 6.02
CA ALA A 39 15.61 -19.38 5.78
C ALA A 39 16.01 -18.11 6.54
N PHE A 40 15.06 -17.23 6.91
CA PHE A 40 15.43 -15.96 7.54
C PHE A 40 15.76 -16.12 9.03
N PRO A 41 16.77 -15.37 9.51
CA PRO A 41 17.16 -15.43 10.91
C PRO A 41 16.05 -14.85 11.82
N ASN A 42 16.11 -15.20 13.10
CA ASN A 42 15.22 -14.60 14.09
C ASN A 42 15.57 -13.12 14.27
N GLY A 43 14.57 -12.26 14.15
CA GLY A 43 14.69 -10.85 14.50
C GLY A 43 14.72 -10.62 16.01
N PRO A 44 14.82 -9.35 16.45
CA PRO A 44 14.80 -8.97 17.86
C PRO A 44 13.44 -9.22 18.54
N PHE A 45 12.37 -9.43 17.75
CA PHE A 45 11.04 -9.74 18.24
C PHE A 45 10.87 -11.25 18.43
N THR A 46 10.49 -11.65 19.64
CA THR A 46 10.38 -13.06 20.04
C THR A 46 8.94 -13.52 20.26
N ARG A 47 7.98 -12.60 20.45
CA ARG A 47 6.54 -12.90 20.70
C ARG A 47 5.65 -12.20 19.66
N PRO A 48 4.54 -12.78 19.17
CA PRO A 48 3.89 -14.01 19.66
C PRO A 48 4.56 -15.32 19.19
N HIS A 49 5.08 -15.40 17.96
CA HIS A 49 5.82 -16.57 17.45
C HIS A 49 6.90 -16.13 16.43
N PRO A 50 8.11 -16.73 16.42
CA PRO A 50 9.18 -16.33 15.50
C PRO A 50 8.79 -16.40 14.01
N ALA A 51 7.97 -17.38 13.62
CA ALA A 51 7.50 -17.49 12.23
C ALA A 51 6.69 -16.26 11.77
N VAL A 52 5.91 -15.64 12.66
CA VAL A 52 5.15 -14.41 12.34
C VAL A 52 6.11 -13.30 11.96
N TRP A 53 7.17 -13.11 12.74
CA TRP A 53 8.16 -12.07 12.49
C TRP A 53 8.99 -12.32 11.23
N ARG A 54 9.28 -13.59 10.93
CA ARG A 54 9.92 -13.97 9.67
C ARG A 54 9.00 -13.67 8.47
N CYS A 55 7.71 -13.99 8.54
CA CYS A 55 6.73 -13.59 7.53
C CYS A 55 6.67 -12.07 7.35
N VAL A 56 6.61 -11.30 8.45
CA VAL A 56 6.58 -9.83 8.40
C VAL A 56 7.84 -9.28 7.74
N PHE A 57 9.01 -9.83 8.07
CA PHE A 57 10.27 -9.45 7.42
C PHE A 57 10.27 -9.81 5.92
N GLY A 58 9.78 -11.00 5.54
CA GLY A 58 9.58 -11.39 4.15
C GLY A 58 8.65 -10.44 3.38
N LEU A 59 7.49 -10.11 3.95
CA LEU A 59 6.57 -9.13 3.37
C LEU A 59 7.23 -7.75 3.22
N SER A 60 8.06 -7.35 4.18
CA SER A 60 8.82 -6.09 4.10
C SER A 60 9.81 -6.08 2.93
N VAL A 61 10.48 -7.19 2.66
CA VAL A 61 11.38 -7.34 1.50
C VAL A 61 10.60 -7.27 0.18
N LEU A 62 9.49 -8.00 0.07
CA LEU A 62 8.62 -7.94 -1.11
C LEU A 62 8.09 -6.52 -1.35
N TYR A 63 7.67 -5.83 -0.29
CA TYR A 63 7.22 -4.45 -0.34
C TYR A 63 8.32 -3.51 -0.85
N MET A 64 9.54 -3.63 -0.33
CA MET A 64 10.67 -2.82 -0.81
C MET A 64 10.99 -3.06 -2.29
N ILE A 65 10.97 -4.31 -2.74
CA ILE A 65 11.19 -4.65 -4.16
C ILE A 65 10.07 -4.05 -5.03
N LEU A 66 8.81 -4.16 -4.58
CA LEU A 66 7.67 -3.57 -5.28
C LEU A 66 7.78 -2.04 -5.38
N LEU A 67 8.17 -1.36 -4.29
CA LEU A 67 8.37 0.10 -4.31
C LEU A 67 9.48 0.51 -5.28
N ILE A 68 10.60 -0.21 -5.30
CA ILE A 68 11.68 0.04 -6.27
C ILE A 68 11.18 -0.18 -7.69
N PHE A 69 10.41 -1.24 -7.94
CA PHE A 69 9.81 -1.47 -9.25
C PHE A 69 8.90 -0.32 -9.69
N LEU A 70 8.00 0.13 -8.80
CA LEU A 70 7.06 1.22 -9.05
C LEU A 70 7.79 2.56 -9.26
N LEU A 71 8.91 2.79 -8.58
CA LEU A 71 9.73 4.00 -8.72
C LEU A 71 10.20 4.23 -10.16
N PHE A 72 10.40 3.17 -10.94
CA PHE A 72 10.82 3.25 -12.34
C PHE A 72 9.66 3.26 -13.35
N GLN A 73 8.40 3.19 -12.90
CA GLN A 73 7.23 3.21 -13.78
C GLN A 73 6.74 4.64 -14.02
N ASP A 74 6.17 4.88 -15.20
CA ASP A 74 5.46 6.13 -15.51
C ASP A 74 4.12 6.21 -14.75
N TYR A 75 3.65 7.43 -14.48
CA TYR A 75 2.38 7.67 -13.79
C TYR A 75 1.19 6.93 -14.43
N GLN A 76 1.06 6.95 -15.75
CA GLN A 76 -0.04 6.28 -16.45
C GLN A 76 0.04 4.75 -16.27
N THR A 77 1.24 4.20 -16.29
CA THR A 77 1.49 2.77 -16.06
C THR A 77 1.15 2.39 -14.62
N VAL A 78 1.58 3.18 -13.64
CA VAL A 78 1.26 2.96 -12.22
C VAL A 78 -0.25 2.99 -12.01
N ARG A 79 -0.94 3.99 -12.56
CA ARG A 79 -2.40 4.07 -12.51
C ARG A 79 -3.06 2.82 -13.10
N GLY A 80 -2.61 2.38 -14.28
CA GLY A 80 -3.11 1.16 -14.91
C GLY A 80 -2.88 -0.10 -14.07
N ILE A 81 -1.74 -0.20 -13.37
CA ILE A 81 -1.47 -1.30 -12.44
C ILE A 81 -2.46 -1.27 -11.27
N PHE A 82 -2.69 -0.10 -10.65
CA PHE A 82 -3.66 0.04 -9.55
C PHE A 82 -5.08 -0.28 -9.99
N GLU A 83 -5.51 0.20 -11.16
CA GLU A 83 -6.84 -0.11 -11.73
C GLU A 83 -6.99 -1.60 -12.10
N TRP A 84 -5.90 -2.29 -12.39
CA TRP A 84 -5.90 -3.74 -12.62
C TRP A 84 -6.08 -4.54 -11.32
N PHE A 85 -5.43 -4.13 -10.24
CA PHE A 85 -5.60 -4.76 -8.93
C PHE A 85 -6.95 -4.41 -8.28
N PHE A 86 -7.37 -3.16 -8.40
CA PHE A 86 -8.55 -2.59 -7.77
C PHE A 86 -9.42 -1.88 -8.81
N PRO A 87 -10.32 -2.61 -9.48
CA PRO A 87 -11.11 -2.07 -10.59
C PRO A 87 -12.06 -0.94 -10.17
N GLU A 88 -12.39 -0.86 -8.88
CA GLU A 88 -13.21 0.19 -8.27
C GLU A 88 -12.57 1.59 -8.33
N LEU A 89 -11.24 1.69 -8.44
CA LEU A 89 -10.56 2.99 -8.53
C LEU A 89 -10.74 3.70 -9.88
N LYS A 90 -11.22 3.02 -10.92
CA LYS A 90 -11.38 3.61 -12.27
C LYS A 90 -12.26 4.87 -12.29
N ASN A 91 -13.29 4.88 -11.45
CA ASN A 91 -14.25 5.99 -11.33
C ASN A 91 -14.11 6.75 -10.01
N PHE A 92 -13.05 6.48 -9.25
CA PHE A 92 -12.84 7.14 -7.97
C PHE A 92 -12.24 8.53 -8.21
N THR A 93 -13.06 9.55 -7.97
CA THR A 93 -12.61 10.94 -7.91
C THR A 93 -12.55 11.34 -6.44
N ILE A 94 -11.37 11.77 -5.99
CA ILE A 94 -11.24 12.39 -4.67
C ILE A 94 -11.81 13.80 -4.81
N ASP A 95 -12.98 14.04 -4.21
CA ASP A 95 -13.47 15.40 -3.99
C ASP A 95 -12.59 16.04 -2.90
N MET A 96 -11.45 16.59 -3.31
CA MET A 96 -10.57 17.38 -2.42
C MET A 96 -11.32 18.56 -1.80
N ASP A 97 -12.39 19.03 -2.44
CA ASP A 97 -13.25 20.13 -2.01
C ASP A 97 -14.29 19.73 -0.95
N LYS A 98 -14.44 18.44 -0.62
CA LYS A 98 -15.37 17.98 0.45
C LYS A 98 -14.75 17.97 1.84
N GLY A 99 -13.44 18.12 1.94
CA GLY A 99 -12.80 18.34 3.23
C GLY A 99 -12.90 19.81 3.58
N GLU A 100 -13.78 20.20 4.52
CA GLU A 100 -13.77 21.54 5.16
C GLU A 100 -12.49 21.80 5.99
N TRP A 101 -11.38 21.16 5.62
CA TRP A 101 -10.09 21.20 6.29
C TRP A 101 -9.47 22.58 6.13
N GLY A 102 -9.62 23.40 7.17
CA GLY A 102 -8.96 24.71 7.27
C GLY A 102 -9.72 25.88 6.65
N GLU A 103 -10.97 25.71 6.22
CA GLU A 103 -11.76 26.82 5.64
C GLU A 103 -12.27 27.82 6.70
N LYS A 104 -12.51 27.35 7.93
CA LYS A 104 -12.89 28.21 9.07
C LYS A 104 -12.00 27.89 10.28
N CYS A 105 -10.94 28.68 10.50
CA CYS A 105 -9.98 28.46 11.61
C CYS A 105 -10.37 29.20 12.89
N ASP A 106 -11.51 29.86 12.90
CA ASP A 106 -12.06 30.68 13.98
C ASP A 106 -13.03 29.91 14.90
N ASP A 107 -13.76 28.94 14.37
CA ASP A 107 -14.70 28.11 15.14
C ASP A 107 -14.04 26.81 15.66
N PHE A 108 -13.60 26.84 16.91
CA PHE A 108 -13.04 25.69 17.64
C PHE A 108 -14.13 24.96 18.45
N SER A 109 -15.07 24.31 17.76
CA SER A 109 -16.08 23.45 18.38
C SER A 109 -15.61 22.00 18.45
N LEU A 110 -15.97 21.28 19.53
CA LEU A 110 -15.58 19.86 19.71
C LEU A 110 -16.14 18.95 18.61
N GLN A 111 -17.33 19.28 18.08
CA GLN A 111 -17.94 18.54 16.99
C GLN A 111 -17.09 18.61 15.72
N ARG A 112 -16.61 19.81 15.39
CA ARG A 112 -15.80 20.03 14.19
C ARG A 112 -14.39 19.47 14.31
N LEU A 113 -13.83 19.48 15.52
CA LEU A 113 -12.58 18.77 15.81
C LEU A 113 -12.74 17.26 15.57
N TRP A 114 -13.85 16.66 16.02
CA TRP A 114 -14.12 15.23 15.81
C TRP A 114 -14.31 14.88 14.33
N GLU A 115 -15.02 15.73 13.58
CA GLU A 115 -15.19 15.57 12.12
C GLU A 115 -13.87 15.72 11.36
N SER A 116 -12.90 16.45 11.94
CA SER A 116 -11.54 16.59 11.39
C SER A 116 -10.61 15.42 11.76
N VAL A 117 -10.98 14.52 12.68
CA VAL A 117 -10.15 13.33 12.98
C VAL A 117 -10.52 12.21 12.03
N ASP A 118 -9.75 12.09 10.96
CA ASP A 118 -9.92 11.04 9.96
C ASP A 118 -9.08 9.79 10.27
N PHE A 119 -9.26 8.75 9.45
CA PHE A 119 -8.47 7.53 9.55
C PHE A 119 -6.97 7.78 9.34
N PHE A 120 -6.61 8.83 8.59
CA PHE A 120 -5.22 9.21 8.36
C PHE A 120 -4.56 9.66 9.66
N CYS A 121 -5.22 10.47 10.48
CA CYS A 121 -4.74 10.87 11.81
C CYS A 121 -4.46 9.65 12.71
N PHE A 122 -5.39 8.68 12.74
CA PHE A 122 -5.19 7.43 13.49
C PHE A 122 -4.02 6.60 12.94
N ALA A 123 -3.95 6.43 11.63
CA ALA A 123 -2.88 5.68 10.97
C ALA A 123 -1.50 6.34 11.19
N HIS A 124 -1.45 7.67 11.12
CA HIS A 124 -0.24 8.45 11.36
C HIS A 124 0.22 8.32 12.81
N PHE A 125 -0.68 8.47 13.79
CA PHE A 125 -0.37 8.29 15.20
C PHE A 125 0.12 6.88 15.51
N ALA A 126 -0.58 5.85 15.00
CA ALA A 126 -0.18 4.46 15.17
C ALA A 126 1.19 4.17 14.54
N GLY A 127 1.44 4.72 13.34
CA GLY A 127 2.73 4.62 12.66
C GLY A 127 3.87 5.29 13.42
N TRP A 128 3.63 6.48 13.97
CA TRP A 128 4.58 7.18 14.83
C TRP A 128 4.87 6.37 16.10
N ALA A 129 3.83 5.87 16.79
CA ALA A 129 3.99 5.03 17.97
C ALA A 129 4.85 3.78 17.67
N MET A 130 4.59 3.10 16.55
CA MET A 130 5.41 1.95 16.15
C MET A 130 6.87 2.33 15.85
N LYS A 131 7.11 3.46 15.15
CA LYS A 131 8.46 3.97 14.90
C LYS A 131 9.21 4.20 16.22
N THR A 132 8.57 4.79 17.23
CA THR A 132 9.20 5.05 18.54
C THR A 132 9.54 3.78 19.31
N LEU A 133 8.71 2.73 19.18
CA LEU A 133 8.99 1.42 19.80
C LEU A 133 10.18 0.71 19.15
N LEU A 134 10.32 0.86 17.83
CA LEU A 134 11.39 0.23 17.04
C LEU A 134 12.71 0.99 17.13
N VAL A 135 12.68 2.32 17.05
CA VAL A 135 13.85 3.20 16.97
C VAL A 135 14.04 3.91 18.30
N ARG A 136 14.95 3.40 19.14
CA ARG A 136 15.28 3.99 20.45
C ARG A 136 16.23 5.20 20.37
N HIS A 137 16.35 5.85 19.22
CA HIS A 137 17.24 6.99 19.02
C HIS A 137 16.47 8.25 18.63
N TYR A 138 16.45 9.24 19.54
CA TYR A 138 15.70 10.48 19.38
C TYR A 138 16.03 11.20 18.09
N GLY A 139 17.31 11.36 17.74
CA GLY A 139 17.71 12.08 16.52
C GLY A 139 17.12 11.47 15.24
N ILE A 140 17.04 10.14 15.15
CA ILE A 140 16.52 9.47 13.95
C ILE A 140 15.00 9.65 13.87
N LEU A 141 14.30 9.55 15.01
CA LEU A 141 12.86 9.80 15.07
C LEU A 141 12.51 11.22 14.64
N TRP A 142 13.24 12.21 15.14
CA TRP A 142 13.05 13.62 14.77
C TRP A 142 13.31 13.85 13.28
N THR A 143 14.40 13.29 12.73
CA THR A 143 14.68 13.40 11.29
C THR A 143 13.56 12.78 10.46
N ILE A 144 13.07 11.59 10.82
CA ILE A 144 11.98 10.94 10.10
C ILE A 144 10.69 11.77 10.17
N SER A 145 10.33 12.32 11.34
CA SER A 145 9.16 13.19 11.47
C SER A 145 9.28 14.45 10.61
N ILE A 146 10.42 15.15 10.66
CA ILE A 146 10.63 16.37 9.86
C ILE A 146 10.61 16.07 8.36
N MET A 147 11.25 14.98 7.92
CA MET A 147 11.23 14.60 6.51
C MET A 147 9.81 14.31 6.01
N TRP A 148 8.97 13.74 6.87
CA TRP A 148 7.58 13.42 6.52
C TRP A 148 6.75 14.69 6.31
N GLU A 149 6.86 15.68 7.21
CA GLU A 149 6.24 17.02 7.04
C GLU A 149 6.69 17.72 5.75
N ILE A 150 7.98 17.64 5.42
CA ILE A 150 8.51 18.22 4.17
C ILE A 150 7.89 17.52 2.94
N THR A 151 7.69 16.21 3.00
CA THR A 151 7.06 15.45 1.93
C THR A 151 5.60 15.85 1.74
N GLU A 152 4.85 16.10 2.81
CA GLU A 152 3.47 16.61 2.71
C GLU A 152 3.42 18.00 2.08
N VAL A 153 4.22 18.94 2.57
CA VAL A 153 4.27 20.30 2.01
C VAL A 153 4.64 20.25 0.53
N LYS A 154 5.61 19.41 0.14
CA LYS A 154 6.03 19.30 -1.27
C LYS A 154 5.04 18.54 -2.16
N LEU A 155 4.37 17.49 -1.67
CA LEU A 155 3.34 16.78 -2.44
C LEU A 155 2.09 17.63 -2.61
N VAL A 156 1.68 18.35 -1.57
CA VAL A 156 0.52 19.25 -1.61
C VAL A 156 0.83 20.49 -2.45
N CYS A 157 2.02 21.10 -2.33
CA CYS A 157 2.37 22.28 -3.14
C CYS A 157 2.78 21.96 -4.59
N ASN A 158 3.40 20.82 -4.90
CA ASN A 158 3.77 20.50 -6.30
C ASN A 158 2.62 19.92 -7.13
N LEU A 159 1.53 19.46 -6.52
CA LEU A 159 0.32 19.09 -7.27
C LEU A 159 -0.44 20.32 -7.81
N PHE A 160 -0.05 21.54 -7.40
CA PHE A 160 -0.65 22.80 -7.86
C PHE A 160 0.12 23.48 -9.01
N ILE A 161 1.23 22.91 -9.48
CA ILE A 161 2.05 23.42 -10.61
C ILE A 161 2.13 22.42 -11.79
N ILE A 162 1.22 21.44 -11.85
CA ILE A 162 0.95 20.66 -13.07
C ILE A 162 -0.56 20.64 -13.32
#